data_AF-B4S7W6-F1
#
_entry.id   AF-B4S7W6-F1
#
_cell.length_a   1.000
_cell.length_b   1.000
_cell.length_c   1.000
_cell.angle_alpha   90.00
_cell.angle_beta   90.00
_cell.angle_gamma   90.00
#
_symmetry.space_group_name_H-M   'P 1'
#
loop_
_entity.id
_entity.type
_entity.pdbx_description
1 polymer ?
#
loop_
_entity_poly.entity_id
_entity_poly.type
_entity_poly.pdbx_seq_one_letter_code
_entity_poly.pdbx_strand_id
1 'polypeptide(L)'
;MPIDQRKATDIFDDVYTLAYWMTKSLEETHELFRKTYQKAGSDAAEIDVFKAFREAYFEMYEINESSRVEAASPIDQALFILRRQDADRKFSVLLSDTCGIRYRTIAKITGNPLSMIRLWLSNGRKWLLNSMIMLFSMINLDQNTKESLLLLPI
;
A
#
# COMPACT_ATOMS: atom_id res chain seq x y z
N MET A 1 1.23 0.58 -28.33
CA MET A 1 0.23 -0.34 -27.74
C MET A 1 -1.07 0.42 -27.59
N PRO A 2 -2.21 -0.08 -28.09
CA PRO A 2 -3.49 0.53 -27.81
C PRO A 2 -3.73 0.47 -26.29
N ILE A 3 -4.35 1.50 -25.73
CA ILE A 3 -4.77 1.50 -24.33
C ILE A 3 -5.97 0.54 -24.26
N ASP A 4 -5.72 -0.74 -24.01
CA ASP A 4 -6.78 -1.66 -23.61
C ASP A 4 -7.44 -1.06 -22.37
N GLN A 5 -8.73 -0.73 -22.49
CA GLN A 5 -9.53 -0.34 -21.34
C GLN A 5 -9.57 -1.55 -20.40
N ARG A 6 -9.08 -1.36 -19.17
CA ARG A 6 -9.14 -2.41 -18.14
C ARG A 6 -10.59 -2.81 -17.90
N LYS A 7 -10.85 -4.11 -17.78
CA LYS A 7 -12.20 -4.59 -17.51
C LYS A 7 -12.56 -4.29 -16.06
N ALA A 8 -13.85 -4.13 -15.78
CA ALA A 8 -14.34 -3.93 -14.42
C ALA A 8 -13.91 -5.04 -13.45
N THR A 9 -13.80 -6.28 -13.93
CA THR A 9 -13.29 -7.43 -13.17
C THR A 9 -11.84 -7.25 -12.75
N ASP A 10 -11.00 -6.68 -13.62
CA ASP A 10 -9.58 -6.47 -13.30
C ASP A 10 -9.42 -5.42 -12.20
N ILE A 11 -10.27 -4.39 -12.19
CA ILE A 11 -10.29 -3.37 -11.14
C ILE A 11 -10.80 -3.97 -9.82
N PHE A 12 -11.79 -4.86 -9.89
CA PHE A 12 -12.32 -5.57 -8.72
C PHE A 12 -11.25 -6.40 -8.02
N ASP A 13 -10.53 -7.22 -8.77
CA ASP A 13 -9.45 -8.07 -8.23
C ASP A 13 -8.30 -7.24 -7.66
N ASP A 14 -7.96 -6.12 -8.33
CA ASP A 14 -6.98 -5.16 -7.85
C ASP A 14 -7.38 -4.55 -6.50
N VAL A 15 -8.62 -4.08 -6.37
CA VAL A 15 -9.11 -3.44 -5.14
C VAL A 15 -9.09 -4.43 -3.98
N TYR A 16 -9.49 -5.69 -4.22
CA TYR A 16 -9.43 -6.74 -3.21
C TYR A 16 -7.98 -7.06 -2.80
N THR A 17 -7.09 -7.19 -3.78
CA THR A 17 -5.66 -7.42 -3.56
C THR A 17 -5.02 -6.28 -2.77
N LEU A 18 -5.31 -5.03 -3.14
CA LEU A 18 -4.87 -3.84 -2.43
C LEU A 18 -5.37 -3.82 -1.00
N ALA A 19 -6.65 -4.11 -0.78
CA ALA A 19 -7.23 -4.18 0.56
C ALA A 19 -6.46 -5.19 1.42
N TYR A 20 -6.22 -6.40 0.91
CA TYR A 20 -5.47 -7.41 1.63
C TYR A 20 -4.03 -6.99 1.96
N TRP A 21 -3.30 -6.38 1.03
CA TRP A 21 -1.93 -5.92 1.30
C TRP A 21 -1.87 -4.78 2.32
N MET A 22 -2.89 -3.91 2.33
CA MET A 22 -2.96 -2.76 3.24
C MET A 22 -3.39 -3.14 4.66
N THR A 23 -4.29 -4.12 4.80
CA THR A 23 -4.85 -4.53 6.11
C THR A 23 -4.17 -5.76 6.70
N LYS A 24 -3.67 -6.67 5.84
CA LYS A 24 -3.14 -7.99 6.19
C LYS A 24 -4.15 -8.90 6.93
N SER A 25 -5.44 -8.60 6.82
CA SER A 25 -6.54 -9.36 7.45
C SER A 25 -7.67 -9.56 6.44
N LEU A 26 -8.14 -10.80 6.27
CA LEU A 26 -9.25 -11.10 5.36
C LEU A 26 -10.56 -10.42 5.79
N GLU A 27 -10.80 -10.32 7.09
CA GLU A 27 -11.98 -9.65 7.64
C GLU A 27 -11.96 -8.15 7.30
N GLU A 28 -10.84 -7.49 7.59
CA GLU A 28 -10.66 -6.07 7.27
C GLU A 28 -10.61 -5.82 5.76
N THR A 29 -10.11 -6.79 4.98
CA THR A 29 -10.13 -6.77 3.52
C THR A 29 -11.56 -6.68 3.01
N HIS A 30 -12.44 -7.56 3.49
CA HIS A 30 -13.85 -7.56 3.08
C HIS A 30 -14.54 -6.25 3.41
N GLU A 31 -14.28 -5.72 4.61
CA GLU A 31 -14.92 -4.48 5.03
C GLU A 31 -14.42 -3.27 4.22
N LEU A 32 -13.11 -3.15 4.02
CA LEU A 32 -12.52 -2.09 3.21
C LEU A 32 -12.98 -2.16 1.75
N PHE A 33 -13.03 -3.37 1.20
CA PHE A 33 -13.54 -3.64 -0.15
C PHE A 33 -15.00 -3.18 -0.29
N ARG A 34 -15.86 -3.60 0.64
CA ARG A 34 -17.28 -3.23 0.66
C ARG A 34 -17.46 -1.71 0.77
N LYS A 35 -16.78 -1.05 1.70
CA LYS A 35 -16.82 0.41 1.87
C LYS A 35 -16.35 1.15 0.61
N THR A 36 -15.32 0.63 -0.06
CA THR A 36 -14.79 1.21 -1.30
C THR A 36 -15.86 1.31 -2.38
N TYR A 37 -16.56 0.21 -2.67
CA TYR A 37 -17.58 0.20 -3.71
C TYR A 37 -18.88 0.92 -3.31
N GLN A 38 -19.20 0.97 -2.01
CA GLN A 38 -20.28 1.81 -1.51
C GLN A 38 -20.01 3.30 -1.74
N LYS A 39 -18.76 3.74 -1.59
CA LYS A 39 -18.35 5.14 -1.83
C LYS A 39 -18.19 5.47 -3.31
N ALA A 40 -17.63 4.56 -4.11
CA ALA A 40 -17.36 4.82 -5.51
C ALA A 40 -18.65 4.92 -6.35
N GLY A 41 -19.64 4.06 -6.07
CA GLY A 41 -20.83 3.88 -6.91
C GLY A 41 -20.60 2.88 -8.05
N SER A 42 -21.70 2.47 -8.71
CA SER A 42 -21.70 1.39 -9.73
C SER A 42 -20.97 1.75 -11.02
N ASP A 43 -20.97 3.03 -11.40
CA ASP A 43 -20.47 3.52 -12.69
C ASP A 43 -19.20 4.38 -12.54
N ALA A 44 -18.49 4.19 -11.41
CA ALA A 44 -17.29 4.95 -11.10
C ALA A 44 -16.15 4.66 -12.09
N ALA A 45 -15.45 5.70 -12.52
CA ALA A 45 -14.19 5.52 -13.23
C ALA A 45 -13.13 4.91 -12.31
N GLU A 46 -12.17 4.17 -12.88
CA GLU A 46 -11.08 3.50 -12.13
C GLU A 46 -10.37 4.43 -11.11
N ILE A 47 -10.08 5.67 -11.51
CA ILE A 47 -9.43 6.66 -10.65
C ILE A 47 -10.29 6.96 -9.42
N ASP A 48 -11.61 7.05 -9.60
CA ASP A 48 -12.54 7.38 -8.53
C ASP A 48 -12.76 6.18 -7.60
N VAL A 49 -12.70 4.95 -8.11
CA VAL A 49 -12.63 3.74 -7.28
C VAL A 49 -11.41 3.76 -6.36
N PHE A 50 -10.22 4.06 -6.86
CA PHE A 50 -9.02 4.12 -6.02
C PHE A 50 -8.98 5.32 -5.06
N LYS A 51 -9.64 6.43 -5.40
CA LYS A 51 -9.86 7.54 -4.45
C LYS A 51 -10.79 7.12 -3.33
N ALA A 52 -11.91 6.47 -3.67
CA ALA A 52 -12.87 5.94 -2.71
C ALA A 52 -12.22 4.89 -1.78
N PHE A 53 -11.33 4.05 -2.32
CA PHE A 53 -10.53 3.11 -1.53
C PHE A 53 -9.69 3.82 -0.47
N ARG A 54 -8.93 4.84 -0.90
CA ARG A 54 -8.06 5.61 -0.01
C ARG A 54 -8.86 6.28 1.11
N GLU A 55 -10.01 6.85 0.76
CA GLU A 55 -10.92 7.48 1.72
C GLU A 55 -11.46 6.46 2.72
N ALA A 56 -11.95 5.31 2.24
CA ALA A 56 -12.44 4.22 3.09
C ALA A 56 -11.35 3.69 4.05
N TYR A 57 -10.10 3.56 3.57
CA TYR A 57 -8.97 3.15 4.39
C TYR A 57 -8.70 4.17 5.51
N PHE A 58 -8.68 5.46 5.18
CA PHE A 58 -8.45 6.50 6.19
C PHE A 58 -9.58 6.62 7.22
N GLU A 59 -10.83 6.39 6.82
CA GLU A 59 -11.93 6.32 7.77
C GLU A 59 -11.80 5.12 8.70
N MET A 60 -11.42 3.96 8.18
CA MET A 60 -11.30 2.73 8.97
C MET A 60 -10.22 2.81 10.06
N TYR A 61 -9.13 3.54 9.81
CA TYR A 61 -8.02 3.68 10.75
C TYR A 61 -7.91 5.08 11.37
N GLU A 62 -8.97 5.90 11.28
CA GLU A 62 -9.02 7.26 11.88
C GLU A 62 -7.84 8.14 11.44
N ILE A 63 -7.48 8.05 10.15
CA ILE A 63 -6.43 8.85 9.50
C ILE A 63 -7.05 9.91 8.57
N ASN A 64 -8.26 10.38 8.90
CA ASN A 64 -9.01 11.38 8.15
C ASN A 64 -8.87 12.78 8.77
N GLU A 65 -9.31 13.84 8.07
CA GLU A 65 -9.17 15.21 8.56
C GLU A 65 -9.91 15.46 9.89
N SER A 66 -10.99 14.72 10.18
CA SER A 66 -11.72 14.84 11.45
C SER A 66 -10.83 14.44 12.63
N SER A 67 -10.13 13.31 12.52
CA SER A 67 -9.19 12.83 13.54
C SER A 67 -8.00 13.78 13.74
N ARG A 68 -7.64 14.58 12.73
CA ARG A 68 -6.61 15.62 12.86
C ARG A 68 -7.07 16.78 13.75
N VAL A 69 -8.34 17.17 13.65
CA VAL A 69 -8.92 18.25 14.46
C VAL A 69 -9.05 17.83 15.93
N GLU A 70 -9.30 16.55 16.18
CA GLU A 70 -9.40 15.96 17.51
C GLU A 70 -8.04 15.76 18.20
N ALA A 71 -6.93 15.92 17.49
CA ALA A 71 -5.59 15.76 18.03
C ALA A 71 -5.28 16.83 19.08
N ALA A 72 -5.25 16.42 20.35
CA ALA A 72 -5.15 17.29 21.51
C ALA A 72 -3.77 17.98 21.66
N SER A 73 -2.72 17.43 21.06
CA SER A 73 -1.36 17.96 21.15
C SER A 73 -0.66 18.11 19.79
N PRO A 74 0.38 18.96 19.71
CA PRO A 74 1.24 19.04 18.52
C PRO A 74 1.90 17.71 18.14
N ILE A 75 2.18 16.85 19.13
CA ILE A 75 2.76 15.52 18.91
C ILE A 75 1.73 14.61 18.21
N ASP A 76 0.47 14.64 18.66
CA ASP A 76 -0.61 13.86 18.05
C ASP A 76 -0.86 14.29 16.60
N GLN A 77 -0.81 15.60 16.34
CA GLN A 77 -0.91 16.13 14.97
C GLN A 77 0.26 15.67 14.09
N ALA A 78 1.48 15.66 14.62
CA ALA A 78 2.65 15.16 13.89
C ALA A 78 2.52 13.66 13.60
N LEU A 79 2.10 12.86 14.58
CA LEU A 79 1.85 11.42 14.41
C LEU A 79 0.76 11.14 13.39
N PHE A 80 -0.32 11.93 13.40
CA PHE A 80 -1.38 11.86 12.39
C PHE A 80 -0.84 12.07 10.97
N ILE A 81 -0.07 13.15 10.76
CA ILE A 81 0.53 13.47 9.46
C ILE A 81 1.46 12.33 9.01
N LEU A 82 2.28 11.79 9.91
CA LEU A 82 3.21 10.70 9.61
C LEU A 82 2.46 9.41 9.24
N ARG A 83 1.41 9.03 9.97
CA ARG A 83 0.59 7.85 9.66
C ARG A 83 -0.07 7.98 8.29
N ARG A 84 -0.60 9.17 7.98
CA ARG A 84 -1.21 9.44 6.68
C ARG A 84 -0.22 9.35 5.53
N GLN A 85 0.97 9.95 5.70
CA GLN A 85 2.04 9.88 4.71
C GLN A 85 2.55 8.46 4.51
N ASP A 86 2.68 7.67 5.58
CA ASP A 86 3.10 6.27 5.49
C ASP A 86 2.05 5.42 4.76
N ALA A 87 0.77 5.60 5.08
CA ALA A 87 -0.33 4.93 4.38
C ALA A 87 -0.38 5.32 2.89
N ASP A 88 -0.26 6.60 2.56
CA ASP A 88 -0.19 7.06 1.16
C ASP A 88 1.03 6.53 0.42
N ARG A 89 2.18 6.44 1.09
CA ARG A 89 3.40 5.86 0.52
C ARG A 89 3.19 4.40 0.19
N LYS A 90 2.68 3.60 1.14
CA LYS A 90 2.38 2.17 0.93
C LYS A 90 1.39 1.97 -0.20
N PHE A 91 0.29 2.72 -0.16
CA PHE A 91 -0.74 2.67 -1.19
C PHE A 91 -0.20 3.03 -2.58
N SER A 92 0.64 4.06 -2.68
CA SER A 92 1.28 4.45 -3.94
C SER A 92 2.16 3.34 -4.51
N VAL A 93 2.96 2.68 -3.67
CA VAL A 93 3.82 1.56 -4.10
C VAL A 93 2.97 0.41 -4.62
N LEU A 94 1.92 0.02 -3.89
CA LEU A 94 1.04 -1.06 -4.32
C LEU A 94 0.30 -0.70 -5.62
N LEU A 95 -0.27 0.49 -5.74
CA LEU A 95 -0.90 0.93 -7.00
C LEU A 95 0.04 0.82 -8.20
N SER A 96 1.32 1.14 -8.03
CA SER A 96 2.30 1.02 -9.11
C SER A 96 2.68 -0.43 -9.39
N ASP A 97 2.91 -1.23 -8.36
CA ASP A 97 3.60 -2.52 -8.49
C ASP A 97 2.62 -3.70 -8.62
N THR A 98 1.41 -3.62 -8.04
CA THR A 98 0.36 -4.64 -8.18
C THR A 98 -0.65 -4.29 -9.27
N CYS A 99 -1.06 -3.02 -9.34
CA CYS A 99 -2.13 -2.57 -10.23
C CYS A 99 -1.63 -1.94 -11.54
N GLY A 100 -0.31 -1.76 -11.70
CA GLY A 100 0.30 -1.16 -12.90
C GLY A 100 -0.06 0.32 -13.13
N ILE A 101 -0.55 1.02 -12.11
CA ILE A 101 -1.02 2.40 -12.25
C ILE A 101 0.17 3.36 -12.41
N ARG A 102 0.11 4.19 -13.45
CA ARG A 102 1.18 5.15 -13.77
C ARG A 102 1.26 6.27 -12.74
N TYR A 103 2.47 6.79 -12.53
CA TYR A 103 2.78 7.74 -11.45
C TYR A 103 1.94 9.03 -11.51
N ARG A 104 1.61 9.51 -12.72
CA ARG A 104 0.73 10.67 -12.91
C ARG A 104 -0.70 10.40 -12.44
N THR A 105 -1.18 9.18 -12.61
CA THR A 105 -2.50 8.75 -12.13
C THR A 105 -2.49 8.56 -10.62
N ILE A 106 -1.43 7.96 -10.06
CA ILE A 106 -1.25 7.85 -8.61
C ILE A 106 -1.28 9.24 -7.96
N ALA A 107 -0.55 10.22 -8.52
CA ALA A 107 -0.57 11.59 -8.01
C ALA A 107 -1.98 12.20 -7.98
N LYS A 108 -2.83 11.90 -8.98
CA LYS A 108 -4.24 12.32 -9.00
C LYS A 108 -5.10 11.59 -7.97
N ILE A 109 -4.84 10.30 -7.74
CA ILE A 109 -5.56 9.48 -6.77
C ILE A 109 -5.26 9.97 -5.34
N THR A 110 -3.99 10.18 -5.01
CA THR A 110 -3.59 10.55 -3.64
C THR A 110 -3.67 12.05 -3.37
N GLY A 111 -3.76 12.88 -4.40
CA GLY A 111 -3.67 14.35 -4.30
C GLY A 111 -2.28 14.87 -3.94
N ASN A 112 -1.22 14.05 -4.16
CA ASN A 112 0.15 14.42 -3.81
C ASN A 112 0.93 14.91 -5.05
N PRO A 113 1.95 15.76 -4.89
CA PRO A 113 2.81 16.17 -5.99
C PRO A 113 3.48 14.98 -6.68
N LEU A 114 3.61 15.03 -8.01
CA LEU A 114 4.24 13.96 -8.79
C LEU A 114 5.69 13.68 -8.36
N SER A 115 6.43 14.70 -7.94
CA SER A 115 7.78 14.56 -7.39
C SER A 115 7.79 13.70 -6.12
N MET A 116 6.80 13.86 -5.25
CA MET A 116 6.64 13.08 -4.03
C MET A 116 6.32 11.62 -4.33
N ILE A 117 5.41 11.36 -5.28
CA ILE A 117 5.11 10.00 -5.75
C ILE A 117 6.36 9.31 -6.29
N ARG A 118 7.15 10.00 -7.13
CA ARG A 118 8.42 9.45 -7.65
C ARG A 118 9.39 9.09 -6.53
N LEU A 119 9.52 9.96 -5.52
CA LEU A 119 10.37 9.72 -4.37
C LEU A 119 9.90 8.50 -3.58
N TRP A 120 8.60 8.40 -3.28
CA TRP A 120 8.00 7.28 -2.57
C TRP A 120 8.20 5.95 -3.28
N LEU A 121 7.96 5.90 -4.59
CA LEU A 121 8.14 4.69 -5.38
C LEU A 121 9.61 4.25 -5.44
N SER A 122 10.52 5.20 -5.66
CA SER A 122 11.97 4.93 -5.64
C SER A 122 12.41 4.37 -4.27
N ASN A 123 12.00 5.03 -3.18
CA ASN A 123 12.39 4.63 -1.84
C ASN A 123 11.71 3.33 -1.38
N GLY A 124 10.46 3.11 -1.79
CA GLY A 124 9.72 1.87 -1.53
C GLY A 124 10.41 0.66 -2.17
N ARG A 125 10.76 0.76 -3.46
CA ARG A 125 11.48 -0.31 -4.17
C ARG A 125 12.87 -0.57 -3.61
N LYS A 126 13.62 0.48 -3.24
CA LYS A 126 14.92 0.34 -2.57
C LYS A 126 14.79 -0.38 -1.23
N TRP A 127 13.77 -0.04 -0.45
CA TRP A 127 13.51 -0.70 0.84
C TRP A 127 13.19 -2.19 0.65
N LEU A 128 12.33 -2.55 -0.31
CA LEU A 128 12.03 -3.95 -0.63
C LEU A 128 13.30 -4.72 -1.03
N LEU A 129 14.14 -4.15 -1.89
CA LEU A 129 15.40 -4.76 -2.30
C LEU A 129 16.33 -5.02 -1.10
N ASN A 130 16.48 -4.02 -0.22
CA ASN A 130 17.31 -4.15 0.98
C ASN A 130 16.77 -5.22 1.94
N SER A 131 15.44 -5.28 2.12
CA SER A 131 14.79 -6.31 2.94
C SER A 131 14.97 -7.71 2.36
N MET A 132 14.87 -7.88 1.04
CA MET A 132 15.15 -9.16 0.37
C MET A 132 16.60 -9.60 0.55
N ILE A 133 17.55 -8.68 0.38
CA ILE A 133 18.99 -8.98 0.59
C ILE A 133 19.22 -9.45 2.04
N MET A 134 18.61 -8.78 3.03
CA MET A 134 18.71 -9.21 4.42
C MET A 134 18.07 -10.58 4.67
N LEU A 135 16.92 -10.87 4.06
CA LEU A 135 16.29 -12.18 4.19
C LEU A 135 17.17 -13.28 3.61
N PHE A 136 17.73 -13.07 2.41
CA PHE A 136 18.63 -14.03 1.78
C PHE A 136 19.92 -14.22 2.58
N SER A 137 20.47 -13.17 3.17
CA SER A 137 21.66 -13.32 4.02
C SER A 137 21.36 -14.13 5.28
N MET A 138 20.18 -13.95 5.91
CA MET A 138 19.75 -14.74 7.06
C MET A 138 19.54 -16.23 6.70
N ILE A 139 18.96 -16.53 5.53
CA ILE A 139 18.77 -17.91 5.06
C ILE A 139 20.13 -18.57 4.79
N ASN A 140 21.05 -17.88 4.12
CA ASN A 140 22.39 -18.41 3.82
C ASN A 140 23.24 -18.61 5.08
N LEU A 141 23.10 -17.74 6.10
CA LEU A 141 23.74 -17.92 7.40
C LEU A 141 23.23 -19.19 8.09
N ASP A 142 21.92 -19.45 8.10
CA ASP A 142 21.33 -20.66 8.70
C ASP A 142 21.82 -21.95 8.00
N GLN A 143 21.92 -21.95 6.66
CA GLN A 143 22.44 -23.11 5.91
C GLN A 143 23.91 -23.41 6.21
N ASN A 144 24.79 -22.39 6.20
CA ASN A 144 26.20 -22.58 6.54
C ASN A 144 26.39 -23.05 7.99
N THR A 145 25.53 -22.60 8.92
CA THR A 145 25.60 -23.02 10.33
C THR A 145 25.18 -24.49 10.49
N LYS A 146 24.17 -24.95 9.74
CA LYS A 146 23.74 -26.36 9.72
C LYS A 146 24.75 -27.30 9.08
N GLU A 147 25.39 -26.90 7.99
CA GLU A 147 26.46 -27.69 7.35
C GLU A 147 27.70 -27.81 8.24
N SER A 148 28.03 -26.76 9.00
CA SER A 148 29.14 -26.78 9.95
C SER A 148 28.91 -27.72 11.15
N LEU A 149 27.65 -27.89 11.57
CA LEU A 149 27.26 -28.81 12.66
C LEU A 149 27.23 -30.28 12.24
N LEU A 150 27.07 -30.57 10.94
CA LEU A 150 27.11 -31.95 10.39
C LEU A 150 28.53 -32.47 10.14
N LEU A 151 29.55 -31.62 10.29
CA LEU A 151 30.97 -31.96 10.09
C LEU A 151 31.76 -32.11 11.40
N LEU A 152 31.10 -32.10 12.56
CA LEU A 152 31.75 -32.43 13.82
C LEU A 152 31.92 -33.95 13.93
N PRO A 153 33.14 -34.48 14.08
CA PRO A 153 33.36 -35.91 14.26
C PRO A 153 32.80 -36.35 15.61
N ILE A 154 32.06 -37.47 15.60
CA ILE A 154 31.61 -38.22 16.79
C ILE A 154 32.82 -38.85 17.48
#